data_AF-A0A5C8LJP0-F1
#
_entry.id   AF-A0A5C8LJP0-F1
#
_cell.length_a   1.000
_cell.length_b   1.000
_cell.length_c   1.000
_cell.angle_alpha   90.00
_cell.angle_beta   90.00
_cell.angle_gamma   90.00
#
_symmetry.space_group_name_H-M   'P 1'
#
loop_
_entity.id
_entity.type
_entity.pdbx_description
1 polymer ?
#
loop_
_entity_poly.entity_id
_entity_poly.type
_entity_poly.pdbx_seq_one_letter_code
_entity_poly.pdbx_strand_id
1 'polypeptide(L)'
;MKLRILSIALVMISLFSCSSDDTSVNDTNNSDYFPLTTGNEWNYSNSSQTQGEQEVTNDEKLTITSENDNAYAFNSSADPLERGIITGILANGSLSKQNGQLVYNGEYVVDLSLYNLDNLTIPLTDLVVYDINASAGENLSNISNTIDQTFNIQGQEIPLVIEYSLNTQQNEILESYSVSGTSYDNVLKSSVSLTLEVNANIIVSIPLLEEQEVLSSSNYYAENIGLIFSENQANYNFEDLSQFGVPNMDSIKIDSSQSIESYIIN
;
A
#
# COMPACT_ATOMS: atom_id res chain seq x y z
N MET A 1 66.93 1.68 52.40
CA MET A 1 66.58 0.47 51.62
C MET A 1 65.39 -0.20 52.30
N LYS A 2 64.41 -0.68 51.50
CA LYS A 2 63.06 -1.22 51.87
C LYS A 2 62.00 -0.11 52.08
N LEU A 3 61.18 0.29 51.10
CA LEU A 3 60.17 -0.34 50.23
C LEU A 3 58.78 -0.53 50.88
N ARG A 4 57.88 0.40 50.51
CA ARG A 4 56.42 0.33 50.20
C ARG A 4 55.48 -0.44 51.14
N ILE A 5 54.42 0.26 51.62
CA ILE A 5 53.03 -0.19 51.47
C ILE A 5 52.14 1.03 51.13
N LEU A 6 51.37 0.84 50.07
CA LEU A 6 50.35 1.71 49.49
C LEU A 6 49.08 1.66 50.36
N SER A 7 48.45 2.79 50.66
CA SER A 7 47.08 2.82 51.19
C SER A 7 46.28 3.85 50.40
N ILE A 8 45.48 3.32 49.48
CA ILE A 8 44.51 4.04 48.67
C ILE A 8 43.33 4.37 49.58
N ALA A 9 43.11 5.66 49.87
CA ALA A 9 41.87 6.15 50.45
C ALA A 9 40.95 6.59 49.31
N LEU A 10 39.98 5.74 48.99
CA LEU A 10 38.87 6.02 48.09
C LEU A 10 37.90 6.97 48.81
N VAL A 11 37.90 8.25 48.45
CA VAL A 11 36.87 9.20 48.86
C VAL A 11 35.71 9.08 47.86
N MET A 12 34.64 8.44 48.30
CA MET A 12 33.32 8.54 47.66
C MET A 12 32.84 9.99 47.77
N ILE A 13 32.82 10.69 46.63
CA ILE A 13 32.03 11.90 46.46
C ILE A 13 30.74 11.46 45.79
N SER A 14 29.69 11.41 46.60
CA SER A 14 28.29 11.32 46.21
C SER A 14 27.96 12.51 45.30
N LEU A 15 27.87 12.27 43.99
CA LEU A 15 27.19 13.19 43.09
C LEU A 15 25.69 12.89 43.16
N PHE A 16 24.98 13.98 43.41
CA PHE A 16 23.55 14.09 43.57
C PHE A 16 22.80 13.39 42.44
N SER A 17 21.93 12.46 42.82
CA SER A 17 20.80 12.03 42.00
C SER A 17 19.93 13.26 41.76
N CYS A 18 19.99 13.80 40.55
CA CYS A 18 18.93 14.65 40.07
C CYS A 18 17.76 13.72 39.78
N SER A 19 16.72 13.90 40.60
CA SER A 19 15.38 13.34 40.43
C SER A 19 15.00 13.31 38.97
N SER A 20 14.52 12.15 38.53
CA SER A 20 13.78 12.00 37.28
C SER A 20 12.65 13.02 37.27
N ASP A 21 12.77 14.03 36.41
CA ASP A 21 11.57 14.61 35.81
C ASP A 21 11.08 13.55 34.81
N ASP A 22 10.23 12.65 35.32
CA ASP A 22 9.31 11.92 34.48
C ASP A 22 8.28 12.92 33.96
N THR A 23 8.71 13.79 33.03
CA THR A 23 7.76 14.30 32.06
C THR A 23 7.43 13.11 31.19
N SER A 24 6.33 12.43 31.52
CA SER A 24 5.54 11.72 30.52
C SER A 24 5.10 12.78 29.50
N VAL A 25 5.99 13.12 28.57
CA VAL A 25 5.58 13.68 27.30
C VAL A 25 4.79 12.53 26.70
N ASN A 26 3.47 12.60 26.84
CA ASN A 26 2.61 12.02 25.82
C ASN A 26 2.95 12.82 24.57
N ASP A 27 4.02 12.45 23.87
CA ASP A 27 4.22 12.84 22.49
C ASP A 27 3.10 12.11 21.76
N THR A 28 1.92 12.73 21.75
CA THR A 28 0.96 12.46 20.68
C THR A 28 1.71 12.81 19.41
N ASN A 29 2.26 11.78 18.76
CA ASN A 29 2.91 11.89 17.48
C ASN A 29 1.87 12.56 16.55
N ASN A 30 2.09 13.84 16.22
CA ASN A 30 1.17 14.63 15.42
C ASN A 30 1.66 14.74 13.97
N SER A 31 2.61 13.89 13.59
CA SER A 31 3.13 13.79 12.24
C SER A 31 2.02 13.40 11.28
N ASP A 32 1.93 14.13 10.18
CA ASP A 32 0.95 13.88 9.12
C ASP A 32 1.66 13.35 7.87
N TYR A 33 1.62 12.03 7.68
CA TYR A 33 2.29 11.38 6.55
C TYR A 33 1.48 11.41 5.25
N PHE A 34 0.26 11.98 5.24
CA PHE A 34 -0.54 12.16 4.03
C PHE A 34 -1.56 13.28 4.24
N PRO A 35 -1.18 14.56 4.08
CA PRO A 35 -2.10 15.69 4.24
C PRO A 35 -3.32 15.60 3.32
N LEU A 36 -4.51 15.58 3.92
CA LEU A 36 -5.79 15.47 3.22
C LEU A 36 -6.50 16.82 3.20
N THR A 37 -6.09 17.68 2.27
CA THR A 37 -6.69 18.99 2.03
C THR A 37 -7.10 19.08 0.56
N THR A 38 -8.34 19.50 0.28
CA THR A 38 -8.77 19.76 -1.11
C THR A 38 -7.83 20.78 -1.76
N GLY A 39 -7.39 20.48 -2.98
CA GLY A 39 -6.39 21.28 -3.70
C GLY A 39 -4.95 20.82 -3.52
N ASN A 40 -4.68 19.85 -2.64
CA ASN A 40 -3.39 19.16 -2.64
C ASN A 40 -3.20 18.39 -3.94
N GLU A 41 -1.98 18.42 -4.45
CA GLU A 41 -1.58 17.76 -5.69
C GLU A 41 -0.25 17.02 -5.52
N TRP A 42 -0.14 15.86 -6.14
CA TRP A 42 1.09 15.08 -6.23
C TRP A 42 1.33 14.69 -7.69
N ASN A 43 2.51 14.97 -8.21
CA ASN A 43 2.93 14.54 -9.54
C ASN A 43 3.93 13.41 -9.40
N TYR A 44 3.68 12.31 -10.11
CA TYR A 44 4.45 11.08 -10.07
C TYR A 44 5.01 10.74 -11.46
N SER A 45 6.19 10.13 -11.46
CA SER A 45 6.66 9.30 -12.56
C SER A 45 6.42 7.83 -12.20
N ASN A 46 5.57 7.17 -12.98
CA ASN A 46 5.22 5.78 -12.81
C ASN A 46 6.01 4.95 -13.81
N SER A 47 6.73 3.94 -13.32
CA SER A 47 7.36 2.94 -14.18
C SER A 47 6.65 1.59 -14.03
N SER A 48 6.49 0.87 -15.14
CA SER A 48 5.91 -0.47 -15.16
C SER A 48 6.60 -1.33 -16.20
N GLN A 49 6.83 -2.59 -15.85
CA GLN A 49 7.39 -3.59 -16.74
C GLN A 49 6.55 -4.87 -16.64
N THR A 50 5.77 -5.14 -17.68
CA THR A 50 5.13 -6.44 -17.88
C THR A 50 6.18 -7.45 -18.34
N GLN A 51 6.10 -8.69 -17.84
CA GLN A 51 7.01 -9.76 -18.22
C GLN A 51 7.00 -9.97 -19.75
N GLY A 52 8.19 -9.90 -20.35
CA GLY A 52 8.36 -10.05 -21.80
C GLY A 52 8.19 -8.75 -22.59
N GLU A 53 7.81 -7.66 -21.94
CA GLU A 53 7.64 -6.34 -22.55
C GLU A 53 8.76 -5.37 -22.13
N GLN A 54 8.82 -4.23 -22.82
CA GLN A 54 9.71 -3.13 -22.43
C GLN A 54 9.10 -2.36 -21.28
N GLU A 55 9.97 -1.79 -20.44
CA GLU A 55 9.54 -0.86 -19.40
C GLU A 55 8.89 0.39 -20.03
N VAL A 56 7.77 0.82 -19.44
CA VAL A 56 7.03 2.01 -19.84
C VAL A 56 7.00 2.97 -18.65
N THR A 57 7.25 4.24 -18.93
CA THR A 57 7.18 5.32 -17.94
C THR A 57 6.12 6.34 -18.34
N ASN A 58 5.25 6.69 -17.39
CA ASN A 58 4.18 7.67 -17.59
C ASN A 58 4.15 8.69 -16.46
N ASP A 59 3.75 9.92 -16.78
CA ASP A 59 3.52 10.97 -15.80
C ASP A 59 2.07 10.92 -15.31
N GLU A 60 1.88 11.05 -14.00
CA GLU A 60 0.56 11.05 -13.38
C GLU A 60 0.44 12.19 -12.38
N LYS A 61 -0.69 12.90 -12.41
CA LYS A 61 -1.07 13.81 -11.33
C LYS A 61 -2.23 13.25 -10.54
N LEU A 62 -2.03 13.10 -9.23
CA LEU A 62 -3.07 12.77 -8.27
C LEU A 62 -3.54 14.05 -7.55
N THR A 63 -4.85 14.27 -7.49
CA THR A 63 -5.45 15.42 -6.79
C THR A 63 -6.60 15.01 -5.88
N ILE A 64 -6.80 15.72 -4.77
CA ILE A 64 -8.02 15.56 -3.96
C ILE A 64 -9.13 16.40 -4.59
N THR A 65 -10.23 15.74 -4.98
CA THR A 65 -11.33 16.38 -5.72
C THR A 65 -12.56 16.68 -4.89
N SER A 66 -12.77 15.94 -3.82
CA SER A 66 -13.89 16.15 -2.92
C SER A 66 -13.61 15.62 -1.53
N GLU A 67 -14.31 16.21 -0.57
CA GLU A 67 -14.35 15.82 0.82
C GLU A 67 -15.82 15.65 1.20
N ASN A 68 -16.16 14.51 1.78
CA ASN A 68 -17.48 14.25 2.35
C ASN A 68 -17.33 13.50 3.67
N ASP A 69 -17.82 14.08 4.77
CA ASP A 69 -17.79 13.46 6.10
C ASP A 69 -16.41 12.86 6.49
N ASN A 70 -15.31 13.63 6.27
CA ASN A 70 -13.91 13.23 6.55
C ASN A 70 -13.36 12.11 5.63
N ALA A 71 -14.05 11.80 4.53
CA ALA A 71 -13.56 10.95 3.45
C ALA A 71 -13.18 11.81 2.23
N TYR A 72 -11.98 11.59 1.71
CA TYR A 72 -11.35 12.37 0.65
C TYR A 72 -11.14 11.50 -0.58
N ALA A 73 -11.78 11.85 -1.69
CA ALA A 73 -11.69 11.13 -2.95
C ALA A 73 -10.62 11.75 -3.86
N PHE A 74 -9.94 10.89 -4.62
CA PHE A 74 -8.84 11.29 -5.48
C PHE A 74 -9.22 11.20 -6.95
N ASN A 75 -8.61 12.05 -7.77
CA ASN A 75 -8.62 11.91 -9.22
C ASN A 75 -7.19 11.79 -9.72
N SER A 76 -6.99 10.86 -10.65
CA SER A 76 -5.76 10.74 -11.42
C SER A 76 -5.93 11.40 -12.79
N SER A 77 -4.89 12.09 -13.27
CA SER A 77 -4.86 12.61 -14.63
C SER A 77 -4.51 11.57 -15.69
N ALA A 78 -3.99 10.41 -15.29
CA ALA A 78 -3.57 9.35 -16.20
C ALA A 78 -4.73 8.40 -16.52
N ASP A 79 -4.71 7.83 -17.73
CA ASP A 79 -5.61 6.75 -18.12
C ASP A 79 -5.37 5.51 -17.23
N PRO A 80 -6.38 4.67 -16.96
CA PRO A 80 -6.27 3.57 -15.99
C PRO A 80 -5.05 2.65 -16.16
N LEU A 81 -4.62 2.38 -17.40
CA LEU A 81 -3.47 1.53 -17.71
C LEU A 81 -2.11 2.24 -17.55
N GLU A 82 -2.10 3.57 -17.40
CA GLU A 82 -0.90 4.39 -17.25
C GLU A 82 -0.68 4.86 -15.80
N ARG A 83 -1.68 4.66 -14.93
CA ARG A 83 -1.58 4.93 -13.49
C ARG A 83 -0.61 3.97 -12.85
N GLY A 84 0.10 4.45 -11.84
CA GLY A 84 0.79 3.50 -10.96
C GLY A 84 -0.20 2.81 -10.03
N ILE A 85 0.20 1.65 -9.51
CA ILE A 85 -0.75 0.74 -8.84
C ILE A 85 -1.39 1.39 -7.61
N ILE A 86 -0.62 2.10 -6.79
CA ILE A 86 -1.12 2.68 -5.54
C ILE A 86 -2.00 3.90 -5.80
N THR A 87 -1.58 4.81 -6.67
CA THR A 87 -2.41 5.97 -7.05
C THR A 87 -3.68 5.53 -7.80
N GLY A 88 -3.62 4.46 -8.58
CA GLY A 88 -4.76 3.80 -9.19
C GLY A 88 -5.76 3.28 -8.17
N ILE A 89 -5.28 2.62 -7.10
CA ILE A 89 -6.11 2.22 -5.96
C ILE A 89 -6.72 3.46 -5.29
N LEU A 90 -5.91 4.47 -4.95
CA LEU A 90 -6.40 5.69 -4.30
C LEU A 90 -7.48 6.41 -5.12
N ALA A 91 -7.37 6.41 -6.45
CA ALA A 91 -8.35 6.99 -7.36
C ALA A 91 -9.68 6.19 -7.45
N ASN A 92 -9.71 4.95 -6.95
CA ASN A 92 -10.89 4.09 -6.92
C ASN A 92 -11.55 4.02 -5.52
N GLY A 93 -11.32 5.03 -4.70
CA GLY A 93 -11.87 5.07 -3.35
C GLY A 93 -11.71 6.42 -2.67
N SER A 94 -11.61 6.35 -1.35
CA SER A 94 -11.42 7.50 -0.49
C SER A 94 -10.50 7.18 0.68
N LEU A 95 -9.76 8.19 1.12
CA LEU A 95 -8.98 8.13 2.35
C LEU A 95 -9.68 8.92 3.45
N SER A 96 -9.53 8.47 4.69
CA SER A 96 -9.95 9.20 5.87
C SER A 96 -8.88 9.09 6.95
N LYS A 97 -8.87 10.05 7.88
CA LYS A 97 -8.01 10.00 9.06
C LYS A 97 -8.81 9.77 10.31
N GLN A 98 -8.38 8.81 11.12
CA GLN A 98 -8.98 8.54 12.42
C GLN A 98 -7.92 8.01 13.39
N ASN A 99 -7.80 8.63 14.57
CA ASN A 99 -6.93 8.14 15.65
C ASN A 99 -5.46 7.88 15.25
N GLY A 100 -4.89 8.69 14.36
CA GLY A 100 -3.52 8.51 13.86
C GLY A 100 -3.38 7.52 12.68
N GLN A 101 -4.49 6.90 12.27
CA GLN A 101 -4.57 6.00 11.13
C GLN A 101 -4.96 6.75 9.86
N LEU A 102 -4.36 6.33 8.75
CA LEU A 102 -4.88 6.60 7.41
C LEU A 102 -5.67 5.37 6.96
N VAL A 103 -6.96 5.55 6.70
CA VAL A 103 -7.88 4.45 6.38
C VAL A 103 -8.43 4.63 4.96
N TYR A 104 -8.32 3.58 4.15
CA TYR A 104 -8.82 3.51 2.80
C TYR A 104 -10.14 2.73 2.72
N ASN A 105 -11.08 3.27 1.95
CA ASN A 105 -12.34 2.63 1.57
C ASN A 105 -12.54 2.77 0.06
N GLY A 106 -12.73 1.66 -0.65
CA GLY A 106 -12.90 1.64 -2.10
C GLY A 106 -12.78 0.23 -2.66
N GLU A 107 -12.21 0.09 -3.84
CA GLU A 107 -12.09 -1.20 -4.52
C GLU A 107 -10.69 -1.40 -5.12
N TYR A 108 -10.25 -2.66 -5.19
CA TYR A 108 -9.16 -3.09 -6.06
C TYR A 108 -9.75 -3.74 -7.31
N VAL A 109 -9.35 -3.27 -8.48
CA VAL A 109 -9.93 -3.69 -9.77
C VAL A 109 -8.83 -4.33 -10.60
N VAL A 110 -9.01 -5.60 -10.97
CA VAL A 110 -8.19 -6.26 -11.99
C VAL A 110 -8.92 -6.11 -13.32
N ASP A 111 -8.31 -5.38 -14.25
CA ASP A 111 -8.85 -5.18 -15.58
C ASP A 111 -8.66 -6.44 -16.43
N LEU A 112 -9.76 -7.07 -16.82
CA LEU A 112 -9.79 -8.25 -17.68
C LEU A 112 -10.42 -7.97 -19.04
N SER A 113 -10.61 -6.69 -19.38
CA SER A 113 -11.27 -6.25 -20.62
C SER A 113 -10.52 -6.67 -21.88
N LEU A 114 -9.19 -6.84 -21.81
CA LEU A 114 -8.37 -7.38 -22.91
C LEU A 114 -8.79 -8.79 -23.32
N TYR A 115 -9.41 -9.54 -22.41
CA TYR A 115 -9.94 -10.88 -22.65
C TYR A 115 -11.45 -10.87 -22.95
N ASN A 116 -12.06 -9.68 -23.09
CA ASN A 116 -13.51 -9.46 -23.18
C ASN A 116 -14.27 -10.04 -21.99
N LEU A 117 -13.67 -9.97 -20.79
CA LEU A 117 -14.30 -10.37 -19.54
C LEU A 117 -14.64 -9.13 -18.70
N ASP A 118 -15.60 -9.28 -17.80
CA ASP A 118 -15.88 -8.29 -16.77
C ASP A 118 -14.68 -8.18 -15.82
N ASN A 119 -14.50 -7.01 -15.20
CA ASN A 119 -13.40 -6.79 -14.26
C ASN A 119 -13.60 -7.58 -12.97
N LEU A 120 -12.52 -8.14 -12.44
CA LEU A 120 -12.52 -8.71 -11.10
C LEU A 120 -12.39 -7.57 -10.08
N THR A 121 -13.40 -7.40 -9.23
CA THR A 121 -13.47 -6.28 -8.27
C THR A 121 -13.45 -6.76 -6.82
N ILE A 122 -12.46 -6.33 -6.02
CA ILE A 122 -12.34 -6.69 -4.60
C ILE A 122 -12.71 -5.48 -3.75
N PRO A 123 -13.75 -5.54 -2.91
CA PRO A 123 -14.11 -4.44 -2.02
C PRO A 123 -13.10 -4.33 -0.87
N LEU A 124 -12.61 -3.11 -0.65
CA LEU A 124 -11.67 -2.75 0.40
C LEU A 124 -12.40 -1.83 1.38
N THR A 125 -12.65 -2.32 2.58
CA THR A 125 -13.40 -1.59 3.62
C THR A 125 -12.56 -1.48 4.88
N ASP A 126 -12.48 -0.28 5.43
CA ASP A 126 -11.72 0.05 6.64
C ASP A 126 -10.26 -0.43 6.61
N LEU A 127 -9.62 -0.32 5.44
CA LEU A 127 -8.25 -0.74 5.25
C LEU A 127 -7.28 0.29 5.86
N VAL A 128 -6.60 -0.07 6.95
CA VAL A 128 -5.57 0.79 7.57
C VAL A 128 -4.30 0.74 6.72
N VAL A 129 -4.00 1.85 6.04
CA VAL A 129 -2.84 2.02 5.15
C VAL A 129 -1.54 2.25 5.95
N TYR A 130 -1.63 3.07 6.99
CA TYR A 130 -0.59 3.26 8.01
C TYR A 130 -1.21 3.70 9.35
N ASP A 131 -0.46 3.58 10.43
CA ASP A 131 -0.81 4.11 11.76
C ASP A 131 0.45 4.71 12.42
N ILE A 132 0.41 6.01 12.71
CA ILE A 132 1.54 6.75 13.30
C ILE A 132 1.86 6.34 14.75
N ASN A 133 0.97 5.58 15.38
CA ASN A 133 1.13 5.03 16.72
C ASN A 133 1.53 3.55 16.73
N ALA A 134 1.51 2.88 15.57
CA ALA A 134 1.87 1.48 15.46
C ALA A 134 3.39 1.28 15.54
N SER A 135 3.79 0.15 16.09
CA SER A 135 5.20 -0.23 16.14
C SER A 135 5.66 -0.80 14.79
N ALA A 136 6.96 -0.68 14.48
CA ALA A 136 7.51 -1.34 13.30
C ALA A 136 7.29 -2.87 13.36
N GLY A 137 6.76 -3.43 12.27
CA GLY A 137 6.37 -4.84 12.14
C GLY A 137 4.94 -5.16 12.61
N GLU A 138 4.18 -4.18 13.08
CA GLU A 138 2.79 -4.39 13.52
C GLU A 138 1.84 -4.56 12.32
N ASN A 139 1.02 -5.61 12.36
CA ASN A 139 -0.05 -5.78 11.37
C ASN A 139 -1.17 -4.78 11.64
N LEU A 140 -1.53 -4.03 10.60
CA LEU A 140 -2.50 -2.93 10.67
C LEU A 140 -3.91 -3.37 10.24
N SER A 141 -3.99 -4.22 9.22
CA SER A 141 -5.25 -4.80 8.77
C SER A 141 -5.02 -6.24 8.32
N ASN A 142 -6.02 -7.07 8.58
CA ASN A 142 -6.10 -8.43 8.06
C ASN A 142 -7.57 -8.70 7.72
N ILE A 143 -7.89 -8.55 6.43
CA ILE A 143 -9.24 -8.63 5.90
C ILE A 143 -9.30 -9.87 5.02
N SER A 144 -10.11 -10.86 5.41
CA SER A 144 -10.38 -12.02 4.56
C SER A 144 -11.88 -12.15 4.34
N ASN A 145 -12.29 -12.38 3.10
CA ASN A 145 -13.70 -12.54 2.76
C ASN A 145 -13.88 -13.38 1.48
N THR A 146 -15.12 -13.78 1.25
CA THR A 146 -15.55 -14.44 0.02
C THR A 146 -16.63 -13.59 -0.64
N ILE A 147 -16.48 -13.33 -1.93
CA ILE A 147 -17.47 -12.61 -2.74
C ILE A 147 -17.87 -13.44 -3.96
N ASP A 148 -19.10 -13.25 -4.40
CA ASP A 148 -19.60 -13.82 -5.65
C ASP A 148 -19.57 -12.77 -6.76
N GLN A 149 -19.08 -13.14 -7.93
CA GLN A 149 -19.23 -12.36 -9.16
C GLN A 149 -19.78 -13.25 -10.27
N THR A 150 -20.19 -12.64 -11.38
CA THR A 150 -20.65 -13.38 -12.55
C THR A 150 -19.99 -12.76 -13.77
N PHE A 151 -19.25 -13.57 -14.52
CA PHE A 151 -18.64 -13.15 -15.77
C PHE A 151 -19.52 -13.57 -16.94
N ASN A 152 -19.70 -12.65 -17.89
CA ASN A 152 -20.31 -13.00 -19.16
C ASN A 152 -19.25 -13.50 -20.14
N ILE A 153 -19.29 -14.79 -20.47
CA ILE A 153 -18.40 -15.41 -21.44
C ILE A 153 -19.21 -15.88 -22.64
N GLN A 154 -19.04 -15.22 -23.79
CA GLN A 154 -19.72 -15.56 -25.04
C GLN A 154 -21.26 -15.63 -24.91
N GLY A 155 -21.85 -14.82 -24.03
CA GLY A 155 -23.29 -14.79 -23.78
C GLY A 155 -23.77 -15.78 -22.71
N GLN A 156 -22.86 -16.49 -22.03
CA GLN A 156 -23.15 -17.34 -20.89
C GLN A 156 -22.67 -16.68 -19.60
N GLU A 157 -23.56 -16.60 -18.62
CA GLU A 157 -23.22 -16.17 -17.25
C GLU A 157 -22.51 -17.31 -16.52
N ILE A 158 -21.27 -17.07 -16.10
CA ILE A 158 -20.45 -18.00 -15.31
C ILE A 158 -20.28 -17.41 -13.91
N PRO A 159 -20.86 -18.02 -12.86
CA PRO A 159 -20.64 -17.59 -11.50
C PRO A 159 -19.20 -17.86 -11.06
N LEU A 160 -18.60 -16.88 -10.39
CA LEU A 160 -17.29 -16.96 -9.78
C LEU A 160 -17.44 -16.84 -8.26
N VAL A 161 -16.70 -17.66 -7.53
CA VAL A 161 -16.47 -17.51 -6.09
C VAL A 161 -15.04 -17.02 -5.91
N ILE A 162 -14.89 -15.86 -5.29
CA ILE A 162 -13.60 -15.19 -5.13
C ILE A 162 -13.32 -15.12 -3.64
N GLU A 163 -12.27 -15.81 -3.20
CA GLU A 163 -11.75 -15.72 -1.86
C GLU A 163 -10.53 -14.80 -1.88
N TYR A 164 -10.48 -13.87 -0.93
CA TYR A 164 -9.35 -12.95 -0.82
C TYR A 164 -8.90 -12.78 0.62
N SER A 165 -7.61 -12.54 0.77
CA SER A 165 -6.99 -12.14 2.04
C SER A 165 -6.04 -10.99 1.82
N LEU A 166 -6.30 -9.87 2.48
CA LEU A 166 -5.50 -8.66 2.41
C LEU A 166 -4.85 -8.39 3.75
N ASN A 167 -3.53 -8.16 3.74
CA ASN A 167 -2.77 -7.77 4.92
C ASN A 167 -2.06 -6.44 4.70
N THR A 168 -2.13 -5.53 5.68
CA THR A 168 -1.24 -4.36 5.76
C THR A 168 -0.38 -4.41 6.99
N GLN A 169 0.84 -3.89 6.90
CA GLN A 169 1.79 -3.86 8.00
C GLN A 169 2.49 -2.50 8.07
N GLN A 170 2.63 -1.99 9.29
CA GLN A 170 3.51 -0.87 9.58
C GLN A 170 4.95 -1.37 9.52
N ASN A 171 5.78 -0.78 8.67
CA ASN A 171 7.22 -1.06 8.66
C ASN A 171 7.95 0.00 9.50
N GLU A 172 9.24 0.19 9.23
CA GLU A 172 10.05 1.21 9.87
C GLU A 172 9.64 2.65 9.53
N ILE A 173 9.92 3.59 10.43
CA ILE A 173 10.02 5.02 10.12
C ILE A 173 11.51 5.31 9.90
N LEU A 174 11.86 5.75 8.70
CA LEU A 174 13.22 6.10 8.32
C LEU A 174 13.51 7.56 8.69
N GLU A 175 14.73 7.82 9.16
CA GLU A 175 15.18 9.20 9.38
C GLU A 175 15.17 10.01 8.07
N SER A 176 15.54 9.37 6.96
CA SER A 176 15.47 9.97 5.62
C SER A 176 15.37 8.90 4.53
N TYR A 177 14.75 9.23 3.39
CA TYR A 177 14.72 8.42 2.17
C TYR A 177 14.84 9.32 0.92
N SER A 178 15.59 8.89 -0.09
CA SER A 178 15.83 9.68 -1.30
C SER A 178 15.07 9.12 -2.50
N VAL A 179 14.31 9.97 -3.17
CA VAL A 179 13.56 9.64 -4.40
C VAL A 179 13.96 10.64 -5.49
N SER A 180 14.32 10.16 -6.68
CA SER A 180 14.73 11.00 -7.82
C SER A 180 15.79 12.08 -7.48
N GLY A 181 16.67 11.81 -6.50
CA GLY A 181 17.71 12.73 -6.06
C GLY A 181 17.29 13.78 -5.01
N THR A 182 16.02 13.78 -4.59
CA THR A 182 15.50 14.60 -3.48
C THR A 182 15.45 13.77 -2.20
N SER A 183 16.00 14.29 -1.11
CA SER A 183 15.93 13.65 0.21
C SER A 183 14.68 14.12 0.95
N TYR A 184 13.96 13.18 1.53
CA TYR A 184 12.79 13.40 2.38
C TYR A 184 13.13 12.90 3.78
N ASP A 185 12.94 13.75 4.78
CA ASP A 185 13.14 13.37 6.18
C ASP A 185 11.85 12.75 6.74
N ASN A 186 11.99 11.94 7.81
CA ASN A 186 10.89 11.29 8.50
C ASN A 186 9.95 10.58 7.52
N VAL A 187 10.35 9.39 7.06
CA VAL A 187 9.60 8.63 6.04
C VAL A 187 9.03 7.38 6.66
N LEU A 188 7.70 7.34 6.78
CA LEU A 188 6.96 6.18 7.23
C LEU A 188 6.86 5.18 6.08
N LYS A 189 7.25 3.93 6.34
CA LYS A 189 7.05 2.83 5.40
C LYS A 189 5.91 1.94 5.84
N SER A 190 5.06 1.52 4.91
CA SER A 190 4.07 0.47 5.12
C SER A 190 4.01 -0.47 3.92
N SER A 191 3.50 -1.67 4.13
CA SER A 191 3.31 -2.66 3.07
C SER A 191 1.87 -3.15 2.99
N VAL A 192 1.47 -3.56 1.80
CA VAL A 192 0.22 -4.27 1.55
C VAL A 192 0.52 -5.55 0.76
N SER A 193 -0.20 -6.62 1.08
CA SER A 193 -0.27 -7.83 0.26
C SER A 193 -1.71 -8.29 0.08
N LEU A 194 -2.01 -8.83 -1.10
CA LEU A 194 -3.30 -9.42 -1.44
C LEU A 194 -3.08 -10.83 -1.99
N THR A 195 -3.73 -11.79 -1.36
CA THR A 195 -3.86 -13.16 -1.85
C THR A 195 -5.26 -13.34 -2.42
N LEU A 196 -5.37 -13.99 -3.58
CA LEU A 196 -6.64 -14.33 -4.24
C LEU A 196 -6.69 -15.82 -4.57
N GLU A 197 -7.87 -16.40 -4.42
CA GLU A 197 -8.31 -17.65 -5.06
C GLU A 197 -9.61 -17.37 -5.80
N VAL A 198 -9.73 -17.82 -7.04
CA VAL A 198 -10.93 -17.62 -7.87
C VAL A 198 -11.38 -18.96 -8.43
N ASN A 199 -12.60 -19.35 -8.11
CA ASN A 199 -13.24 -20.57 -8.62
C ASN A 199 -14.37 -20.22 -9.58
N ALA A 200 -14.38 -20.83 -10.76
CA ALA A 200 -15.47 -20.77 -11.72
C ALA A 200 -16.44 -21.95 -11.55
N ASN A 201 -17.74 -21.67 -11.45
CA ASN A 201 -18.79 -22.67 -11.27
C ASN A 201 -19.38 -23.11 -12.63
N ILE A 202 -18.64 -23.95 -13.35
CA ILE A 202 -19.06 -24.47 -14.67
C ILE A 202 -19.47 -25.93 -14.52
N ILE A 203 -20.71 -26.18 -14.09
CA ILE A 203 -21.26 -27.51 -13.71
C ILE A 203 -20.63 -28.09 -12.44
N VAL A 204 -19.31 -27.94 -12.28
CA VAL A 204 -18.51 -28.19 -11.09
C VAL A 204 -17.64 -26.95 -10.80
N SER A 205 -17.19 -26.80 -9.55
CA SER A 205 -16.24 -25.73 -9.17
C SER A 205 -14.85 -26.09 -9.70
N ILE A 206 -14.26 -25.19 -10.48
CA ILE A 206 -12.92 -25.36 -11.06
C ILE A 206 -12.13 -24.07 -10.80
N PRO A 207 -10.88 -24.16 -10.30
CA PRO A 207 -10.05 -22.99 -10.10
C PRO A 207 -9.76 -22.30 -11.44
N LEU A 208 -10.06 -21.01 -11.49
CA LEU A 208 -9.61 -20.09 -12.53
C LEU A 208 -8.27 -19.44 -12.11
N LEU A 209 -8.12 -19.21 -10.81
CA LEU A 209 -6.90 -18.73 -10.17
C LEU A 209 -6.74 -19.53 -8.89
N GLU A 210 -5.75 -20.43 -8.84
CA GLU A 210 -5.35 -21.08 -7.58
C GLU A 210 -4.87 -20.04 -6.57
N GLU A 211 -4.99 -20.35 -5.26
CA GLU A 211 -4.59 -19.45 -4.18
C GLU A 211 -3.14 -18.96 -4.37
N GLN A 212 -2.98 -17.66 -4.58
CA GLN A 212 -1.67 -17.03 -4.79
C GLN A 212 -1.66 -15.57 -4.35
N GLU A 213 -0.47 -15.07 -3.96
CA GLU A 213 -0.26 -13.63 -3.76
C GLU A 213 -0.26 -12.94 -5.12
N VAL A 214 -1.24 -12.06 -5.34
CA VAL A 214 -1.45 -11.36 -6.61
C VAL A 214 -0.94 -9.93 -6.59
N LEU A 215 -0.77 -9.34 -5.41
CA LEU A 215 -0.23 -8.00 -5.23
C LEU A 215 0.65 -7.98 -3.98
N SER A 216 1.83 -7.40 -4.11
CA SER A 216 2.63 -6.93 -3.00
C SER A 216 3.14 -5.53 -3.28
N SER A 217 3.10 -4.67 -2.26
CA SER A 217 3.55 -3.29 -2.36
C SER A 217 4.31 -2.86 -1.11
N SER A 218 5.35 -2.05 -1.30
CA SER A 218 6.03 -1.28 -0.27
C SER A 218 5.87 0.20 -0.56
N ASN A 219 5.27 0.93 0.38
CA ASN A 219 4.85 2.32 0.24
C ASN A 219 5.62 3.19 1.21
N TYR A 220 6.07 4.36 0.72
CA TYR A 220 6.89 5.30 1.47
C TYR A 220 6.16 6.64 1.51
N TYR A 221 5.87 7.09 2.72
CA TYR A 221 5.14 8.32 2.99
C TYR A 221 6.07 9.29 3.70
N ALA A 222 6.31 10.48 3.14
CA ALA A 222 7.09 11.50 3.81
C ALA A 222 6.18 12.39 4.66
N GLU A 223 6.69 12.78 5.83
CA GLU A 223 6.00 13.68 6.74
C GLU A 223 5.64 15.01 6.04
N ASN A 224 4.40 15.45 6.24
CA ASN A 224 3.77 16.63 5.65
C ASN A 224 3.70 16.64 4.12
N ILE A 225 3.91 15.50 3.46
CA ILE A 225 3.89 15.40 1.99
C ILE A 225 2.88 14.36 1.54
N GLY A 226 3.00 13.09 1.93
CA GLY A 226 2.21 12.01 1.32
C GLY A 226 3.08 10.90 0.75
N LEU A 227 2.48 10.09 -0.12
CA LEU A 227 3.20 9.02 -0.84
C LEU A 227 4.30 9.64 -1.70
N ILE A 228 5.56 9.32 -1.39
CA ILE A 228 6.74 9.77 -2.15
C ILE A 228 7.30 8.68 -3.05
N PHE A 229 7.11 7.41 -2.67
CA PHE A 229 7.59 6.28 -3.44
C PHE A 229 6.75 5.04 -3.19
N SER A 230 6.57 4.19 -4.20
CA SER A 230 6.10 2.82 -4.02
C SER A 230 6.83 1.86 -4.95
N GLU A 231 7.06 0.64 -4.47
CA GLU A 231 7.48 -0.51 -5.27
C GLU A 231 6.40 -1.57 -5.17
N ASN A 232 6.01 -2.12 -6.32
CA ASN A 232 4.86 -2.99 -6.45
C ASN A 232 5.19 -4.16 -7.36
N GLN A 233 4.64 -5.33 -7.02
CA GLN A 233 4.59 -6.47 -7.92
C GLN A 233 3.14 -6.95 -8.01
N ALA A 234 2.62 -7.05 -9.22
CA ALA A 234 1.36 -7.74 -9.50
C ALA A 234 1.64 -9.03 -10.26
N ASN A 235 1.01 -10.15 -9.87
CA ASN A 235 1.28 -11.45 -10.45
C ASN A 235 0.00 -12.32 -10.49
N TYR A 236 -0.42 -12.71 -11.69
CA TYR A 236 -1.60 -13.53 -11.91
C TYR A 236 -1.23 -14.75 -12.76
N ASN A 237 -1.47 -15.95 -12.23
CA ASN A 237 -1.28 -17.20 -12.95
C ASN A 237 -2.63 -17.89 -13.10
N PHE A 238 -3.29 -17.63 -14.23
CA PHE A 238 -4.59 -18.19 -14.55
C PHE A 238 -4.50 -19.62 -15.05
N GLU A 239 -5.50 -20.43 -14.72
CA GLU A 239 -5.67 -21.78 -15.24
C GLU A 239 -6.35 -21.77 -16.63
N ASP A 240 -5.94 -22.68 -17.51
CA ASP A 240 -6.54 -22.83 -18.83
C ASP A 240 -7.89 -23.55 -18.75
N LEU A 241 -8.96 -22.77 -18.76
CA LEU A 241 -10.34 -23.25 -18.78
C LEU A 241 -10.97 -23.22 -20.19
N SER A 242 -10.16 -23.17 -21.25
CA SER A 242 -10.64 -23.10 -22.65
C SER A 242 -11.53 -24.27 -23.08
N GLN A 243 -11.32 -25.47 -22.50
CA GLN A 243 -12.20 -26.62 -22.72
C GLN A 243 -13.64 -26.39 -22.23
N PHE A 244 -13.84 -25.40 -21.35
CA PHE A 244 -15.14 -24.97 -20.80
C PHE A 244 -15.65 -23.68 -21.45
N GLY A 245 -14.96 -23.15 -22.47
CA GLY A 245 -15.36 -21.95 -23.21
C GLY A 245 -14.86 -20.63 -22.62
N VAL A 246 -14.08 -20.67 -21.52
CA VAL A 246 -13.39 -19.50 -20.95
C VAL A 246 -12.19 -19.14 -21.83
N PRO A 247 -11.98 -17.88 -22.22
CA PRO A 247 -10.78 -17.48 -22.95
C PRO A 247 -9.53 -17.86 -22.15
N ASN A 248 -8.52 -18.42 -22.82
CA ASN A 248 -7.23 -18.64 -22.19
C ASN A 248 -6.60 -17.28 -21.86
N MET A 249 -6.20 -17.08 -20.61
CA MET A 249 -5.53 -15.87 -20.14
C MET A 249 -4.07 -16.20 -19.86
N ASP A 250 -3.16 -15.40 -20.41
CA ASP A 250 -1.75 -15.60 -20.15
C ASP A 250 -1.42 -15.21 -18.70
N SER A 251 -0.37 -15.81 -18.13
CA SER A 251 0.18 -15.33 -16.87
C SER A 251 0.66 -13.89 -17.01
N ILE A 252 0.29 -13.04 -16.05
CA ILE A 252 0.66 -11.63 -16.04
C ILE A 252 1.59 -11.41 -14.85
N LYS A 253 2.80 -10.93 -15.09
CA LYS A 253 3.66 -10.38 -14.04
C LYS A 253 4.03 -8.94 -14.40
N ILE A 254 3.77 -8.02 -13.47
CA ILE A 254 4.09 -6.60 -13.60
C ILE A 254 4.95 -6.20 -12.42
N ASP A 255 6.17 -5.74 -12.70
CA ASP A 255 7.00 -5.04 -11.74
C ASP A 255 6.78 -3.53 -11.96
N SER A 256 6.46 -2.77 -10.91
CA SER A 256 6.14 -1.35 -11.04
C SER A 256 6.69 -0.52 -9.89
N SER A 257 7.05 0.73 -10.19
CA SER A 257 7.38 1.73 -9.18
C SER A 257 6.64 3.04 -9.46
N GLN A 258 6.43 3.82 -8.41
CA GLN A 258 5.95 5.19 -8.51
C GLN A 258 6.89 6.09 -7.73
N SER A 259 7.40 7.14 -8.36
CA SER A 259 8.31 8.11 -7.74
C SER A 259 7.69 9.49 -7.80
N ILE A 260 7.67 10.20 -6.68
CA ILE A 260 7.21 11.59 -6.66
C ILE A 260 8.21 12.50 -7.38
N GLU A 261 7.69 13.40 -8.21
CA GLU A 261 8.48 14.40 -8.93
C GLU A 261 8.24 15.81 -8.36
N SER A 262 7.01 16.12 -7.96
CA SER A 262 6.66 17.39 -7.30
C SER A 262 5.32 17.31 -6.57
N TYR A 263 5.03 18.28 -5.71
CA TYR A 263 3.78 18.34 -4.96
C TYR A 263 3.35 19.79 -4.64
N ILE A 264 2.07 19.96 -4.33
CA ILE A 264 1.48 21.17 -3.75
C ILE A 264 0.68 20.72 -2.53
N ILE A 265 1.03 21.23 -1.34
CA ILE A 265 0.31 20.99 -0.09
C ILE A 265 -0.21 22.34 0.42
N ASN A 266 -1.51 22.41 0.74
CA ASN A 266 -2.22 23.60 1.20
C ASN A 266 -2.57 23.55 2.69
#